data_AF-A0A7J5D6S1-F1
#
_entry.id   AF-A0A7J5D6S1-F1
#
_cell.length_a   1.000
_cell.length_b   1.000
_cell.length_c   1.000
_cell.angle_alpha   90.00
_cell.angle_beta   90.00
_cell.angle_gamma   90.00
#
_symmetry.space_group_name_H-M   'P 1'
#
loop_
_entity.id
_entity.type
_entity.pdbx_description
1 polymer ?
#
loop_
_entity_poly.entity_id
_entity_poly.type
_entity_poly.pdbx_seq_one_letter_code
_entity_poly.pdbx_strand_id
1 'polypeptide(L)'
;MSVQNAPISYDFHGDVPFSTPFKDIEPDDIHIYLDLDTKVGRNTCGQKCAHCWFVNYEKVYDKSFAMEEGPRILEGLQAHGYHVYPRYVDSFAYDGEFMNLYGPANNREFRQELDHTPTATMEKGDAWTSGRPLLADNWRELLDRAVENGYGTISITYHGVIDENLEVTDHKTYPIKGVFSGADTEEVLRRIEAYNEGVAPEDAFRVNIGVTVGRHNHGRTSLERYAHYFNKLGVATVRFNNFTDHGNRHPELRLSREEVEQAYRDFKWLHETVPLGFQLGVSEDFGTFGIKAMGFPGHVGWCRAGRQLFAAIPAQEEVLSESSEGRREKIGDIVGCVNTFEPHLGILTRTVATGGTTYDVEFDHDEIEAFTAKRMSGTYKDGCFATELSEELGLISRVPERRRLPLLTDSAS
;
A
#
# COMPACT_ATOMS: atom_id res chain seq x y z
N MET A 1 24.57 3.64 -26.85
CA MET A 1 23.15 3.84 -27.18
C MET A 1 22.44 4.09 -25.86
N SER A 2 21.65 5.16 -25.73
CA SER A 2 20.84 5.36 -24.52
C SER A 2 19.79 4.26 -24.44
N VAL A 3 19.67 3.60 -23.29
CA VAL A 3 18.58 2.66 -23.03
C VAL A 3 17.27 3.46 -23.00
N GLN A 4 16.23 2.99 -23.69
CA GLN A 4 14.91 3.62 -23.69
C GLN A 4 13.95 2.77 -22.86
N ASN A 5 13.93 3.02 -21.55
CA ASN A 5 13.00 2.38 -20.63
C ASN A 5 11.68 3.17 -20.54
N ALA A 6 10.59 2.51 -20.12
CA ALA A 6 9.34 3.18 -19.80
C ALA A 6 9.55 4.23 -18.70
N PRO A 7 8.78 5.34 -18.67
CA PRO A 7 8.86 6.33 -17.60
C PRO A 7 8.72 5.69 -16.22
N ILE A 8 9.46 6.22 -15.24
CA ILE A 8 9.36 5.73 -13.86
C ILE A 8 8.00 6.14 -13.27
N SER A 9 7.31 5.18 -12.67
CA SER A 9 6.04 5.42 -11.97
C SER A 9 6.27 5.86 -10.52
N TYR A 10 5.35 6.68 -10.02
CA TYR A 10 5.33 7.20 -8.65
C TYR A 10 3.88 7.19 -8.11
N ASP A 11 3.74 7.16 -6.78
CA ASP A 11 2.43 7.28 -6.13
C ASP A 11 1.87 8.70 -6.31
N PHE A 12 0.56 8.83 -6.54
CA PHE A 12 -0.10 10.13 -6.67
C PHE A 12 -1.27 10.27 -5.70
N HIS A 13 -1.21 11.32 -4.89
CA HIS A 13 -2.18 11.59 -3.83
C HIS A 13 -2.55 13.09 -3.76
N GLY A 14 -2.58 13.73 -4.93
CA GLY A 14 -2.82 15.16 -5.08
C GLY A 14 -1.55 16.02 -5.09
N ASP A 15 -1.68 17.21 -5.66
CA ASP A 15 -0.58 18.15 -5.88
C ASP A 15 -0.88 19.58 -5.37
N VAL A 16 -2.01 19.78 -4.69
CA VAL A 16 -2.41 21.09 -4.15
C VAL A 16 -1.31 21.60 -3.21
N PRO A 17 -0.88 22.87 -3.33
CA PRO A 17 0.17 23.42 -2.47
C PRO A 17 -0.18 23.34 -0.99
N PHE A 18 0.80 23.00 -0.14
CA PHE A 18 0.64 22.99 1.32
C PHE A 18 0.29 24.37 1.92
N SER A 19 0.50 25.45 1.17
CA SER A 19 0.11 26.81 1.54
C SER A 19 -1.38 27.10 1.36
N THR A 20 -2.09 26.27 0.59
CA THR A 20 -3.56 26.37 0.49
C THR A 20 -4.16 25.90 1.81
N PRO A 21 -5.13 26.62 2.41
CA PRO A 21 -5.86 26.12 3.57
C PRO A 21 -6.63 24.84 3.26
N PHE A 22 -6.82 23.95 4.23
CA PHE A 22 -7.53 22.68 4.05
C PHE A 22 -8.99 22.89 3.63
N LYS A 23 -9.66 23.87 4.23
CA LYS A 23 -11.04 24.26 3.87
C LYS A 23 -11.23 24.71 2.42
N ASP A 24 -10.15 25.05 1.72
CA ASP A 24 -10.16 25.54 0.34
C ASP A 24 -9.71 24.43 -0.64
N ILE A 25 -9.52 23.19 -0.17
CA ILE A 25 -9.35 22.01 -1.02
C ILE A 25 -10.72 21.44 -1.34
N GLU A 26 -10.97 21.23 -2.63
CA GLU A 26 -12.21 20.63 -3.12
C GLU A 26 -12.24 19.12 -2.83
N PRO A 27 -13.43 18.52 -2.63
CA PRO A 27 -13.54 17.07 -2.38
C PRO A 27 -12.89 16.20 -3.45
N ASP A 28 -12.91 16.60 -4.71
CA ASP A 28 -12.28 15.89 -5.83
C ASP A 28 -10.74 15.98 -5.84
N ASP A 29 -10.14 16.77 -4.97
CA ASP A 29 -8.70 16.79 -4.72
C ASP A 29 -8.30 15.93 -3.48
N ILE A 30 -9.27 15.23 -2.87
CA ILE A 30 -9.07 14.43 -1.66
C ILE A 30 -9.22 12.94 -1.96
N HIS A 31 -8.17 12.20 -1.59
CA HIS A 31 -8.07 10.75 -1.68
C HIS A 31 -8.34 10.12 -0.31
N ILE A 32 -9.20 9.10 -0.27
CA ILE A 32 -9.54 8.36 0.95
C ILE A 32 -9.28 6.87 0.72
N TYR A 33 -8.39 6.30 1.52
CA TYR A 33 -8.26 4.86 1.65
C TYR A 33 -9.35 4.34 2.58
N LEU A 34 -10.26 3.53 2.07
CA LEU A 34 -11.30 2.90 2.87
C LEU A 34 -10.78 1.53 3.33
N ASP A 35 -10.28 1.44 4.56
CA ASP A 35 -9.76 0.18 5.13
C ASP A 35 -10.90 -0.70 5.62
N LEU A 36 -11.26 -1.67 4.79
CA LEU A 36 -12.44 -2.52 4.95
C LEU A 36 -12.21 -3.72 5.87
N ASP A 37 -10.99 -4.27 5.81
CA ASP A 37 -10.62 -5.44 6.59
C ASP A 37 -9.11 -5.50 6.83
N THR A 38 -8.73 -5.60 8.11
CA THR A 38 -7.35 -5.77 8.57
C THR A 38 -7.10 -7.16 9.18
N LYS A 39 -8.08 -8.08 9.11
CA LYS A 39 -7.96 -9.42 9.69
C LYS A 39 -6.95 -10.26 8.93
N VAL A 40 -5.99 -10.84 9.64
CA VAL A 40 -4.99 -11.77 9.08
C VAL A 40 -5.32 -13.20 9.52
N GLY A 41 -5.51 -14.11 8.56
CA GLY A 41 -5.99 -15.46 8.84
C GLY A 41 -6.16 -16.33 7.61
N ARG A 42 -6.71 -17.54 7.82
CA ARG A 42 -6.88 -18.56 6.76
C ARG A 42 -7.71 -18.06 5.57
N ASN A 43 -8.78 -17.31 5.85
CA ASN A 43 -9.72 -16.83 4.86
C ASN A 43 -9.35 -15.43 4.33
N THR A 44 -8.23 -14.87 4.75
CA THR A 44 -7.77 -13.55 4.33
C THR A 44 -6.31 -13.63 3.92
N CYS A 45 -5.45 -12.67 4.28
CA CYS A 45 -4.03 -12.85 4.15
C CYS A 45 -3.55 -13.97 5.10
N GLY A 46 -3.25 -15.14 4.54
CA GLY A 46 -2.74 -16.28 5.30
C GLY A 46 -1.28 -16.14 5.74
N GLN A 47 -0.59 -15.08 5.31
CA GLN A 47 0.79 -14.82 5.71
C GLN A 47 0.85 -14.16 7.09
N LYS A 48 1.84 -14.56 7.89
CA LYS A 48 2.07 -14.00 9.23
C LYS A 48 3.44 -13.33 9.26
N CYS A 49 3.67 -12.42 8.30
CA CYS A 49 4.96 -11.77 8.14
C CYS A 49 5.34 -11.08 9.45
N ALA A 50 6.55 -11.33 9.94
CA ALA A 50 7.02 -10.82 11.23
C ALA A 50 7.02 -9.28 11.29
N HIS A 51 7.09 -8.60 10.14
CA HIS A 51 7.06 -7.15 9.98
C HIS A 51 5.68 -6.58 9.61
N CYS A 52 4.64 -7.41 9.42
CA CYS A 52 3.32 -6.96 8.96
C CYS A 52 2.68 -6.00 9.98
N TRP A 53 2.30 -4.82 9.54
CA TRP A 53 1.57 -3.82 10.31
C TRP A 53 0.26 -4.34 10.94
N PHE A 54 -0.60 -5.05 10.18
CA PHE A 54 -1.85 -5.69 10.62
C PHE A 54 -1.66 -6.71 11.75
N VAL A 55 -0.45 -7.24 11.91
CA VAL A 55 -0.11 -8.22 12.96
C VAL A 55 0.54 -7.54 14.18
N ASN A 56 1.31 -6.48 13.95
CA ASN A 56 2.21 -5.91 14.95
C ASN A 56 1.71 -4.61 15.58
N TYR A 57 0.60 -4.04 15.10
CA TYR A 57 0.09 -2.77 15.58
C TYR A 57 -1.34 -2.91 16.10
N GLU A 58 -1.50 -2.78 17.43
CA GLU A 58 -2.77 -3.02 18.13
C GLU A 58 -3.91 -2.14 17.62
N LYS A 59 -3.62 -0.86 17.29
CA LYS A 59 -4.64 0.04 16.74
C LYS A 59 -5.14 -0.38 15.37
N VAL A 60 -4.40 -1.19 14.63
CA VAL A 60 -4.77 -1.62 13.28
C VAL A 60 -5.37 -3.03 13.28
N TYR A 61 -4.97 -3.87 14.24
CA TYR A 61 -5.33 -5.28 14.30
C TYR A 61 -6.86 -5.54 14.37
N ASP A 62 -7.35 -6.46 13.54
CA ASP A 62 -8.69 -7.08 13.66
C ASP A 62 -9.84 -6.07 13.64
N LYS A 63 -9.70 -5.10 12.73
CA LYS A 63 -10.71 -4.10 12.40
C LYS A 63 -11.33 -4.46 11.06
N SER A 64 -12.65 -4.34 10.99
CA SER A 64 -13.38 -4.46 9.74
C SER A 64 -14.69 -3.69 9.82
N PHE A 65 -15.09 -3.07 8.72
CA PHE A 65 -16.49 -2.71 8.52
C PHE A 65 -17.31 -3.98 8.28
N ALA A 66 -18.63 -3.90 8.44
CA ALA A 66 -19.49 -4.96 7.93
C ALA A 66 -19.32 -5.06 6.40
N MET A 67 -19.21 -6.29 5.88
CA MET A 67 -18.90 -6.54 4.46
C MET A 67 -19.88 -5.83 3.51
N GLU A 68 -21.17 -5.84 3.85
CA GLU A 68 -22.26 -5.19 3.10
C GLU A 68 -22.39 -3.67 3.35
N GLU A 69 -21.67 -3.13 4.34
CA GLU A 69 -21.66 -1.69 4.60
C GLU A 69 -20.59 -0.96 3.81
N GLY A 70 -19.45 -1.61 3.57
CA GLY A 70 -18.33 -1.00 2.85
C GLY A 70 -18.68 -0.44 1.46
N PRO A 71 -19.44 -1.14 0.59
CA PRO A 71 -19.85 -0.58 -0.70
C PRO A 71 -20.72 0.68 -0.56
N ARG A 72 -21.58 0.74 0.46
CA ARG A 72 -22.43 1.90 0.72
C ARG A 72 -21.63 3.09 1.26
N ILE A 73 -20.61 2.84 2.08
CA ILE A 73 -19.63 3.87 2.47
C ILE A 73 -18.92 4.39 1.22
N LEU A 74 -18.39 3.48 0.39
CA LEU A 74 -17.68 3.83 -0.84
C LEU A 74 -18.52 4.74 -1.75
N GLU A 75 -19.73 4.30 -2.08
CA GLU A 75 -20.68 5.05 -2.92
C GLU A 75 -21.07 6.40 -2.30
N GLY A 76 -21.33 6.41 -0.99
CA GLY A 76 -21.66 7.64 -0.27
C GLY A 76 -20.55 8.68 -0.36
N LEU A 77 -19.31 8.28 -0.05
CA LEU A 77 -18.15 9.18 -0.12
C LEU A 77 -17.83 9.62 -1.56
N GLN A 78 -17.96 8.74 -2.54
CA GLN A 78 -17.80 9.12 -3.95
C GLN A 78 -18.87 10.11 -4.42
N ALA A 79 -20.10 10.02 -3.90
CA ALA A 79 -21.17 10.98 -4.21
C ALA A 79 -20.87 12.40 -3.67
N HIS A 80 -20.00 12.53 -2.67
CA HIS A 80 -19.46 13.81 -2.21
C HIS A 80 -18.29 14.33 -3.06
N GLY A 81 -17.81 13.56 -4.04
CA GLY A 81 -16.73 13.92 -4.94
C GLY A 81 -15.36 13.35 -4.58
N TYR A 82 -15.22 12.65 -3.45
CA TYR A 82 -13.94 12.09 -3.02
C TYR A 82 -13.41 10.98 -3.94
N HIS A 83 -12.09 10.90 -4.09
CA HIS A 83 -11.41 9.75 -4.67
C HIS A 83 -11.23 8.65 -3.62
N VAL A 84 -12.08 7.63 -3.64
CA VAL A 84 -12.09 6.59 -2.60
C VAL A 84 -11.55 5.26 -3.14
N TYR A 85 -10.60 4.67 -2.42
CA TYR A 85 -9.92 3.43 -2.79
C TYR A 85 -10.20 2.36 -1.73
N PRO A 86 -10.95 1.29 -2.04
CA PRO A 86 -11.18 0.21 -1.09
C PRO A 86 -9.88 -0.55 -0.82
N ARG A 87 -9.60 -0.80 0.46
CA ARG A 87 -8.40 -1.51 0.92
C ARG A 87 -8.78 -2.68 1.81
N TYR A 88 -8.18 -3.82 1.52
CA TYR A 88 -8.33 -5.06 2.27
C TYR A 88 -7.00 -5.83 2.25
N VAL A 89 -6.84 -6.77 3.19
CA VAL A 89 -5.56 -7.48 3.40
C VAL A 89 -5.13 -8.43 2.28
N ASP A 90 -6.01 -8.80 1.36
CA ASP A 90 -5.71 -9.56 0.15
C ASP A 90 -6.95 -9.51 -0.76
N SER A 91 -6.79 -9.31 -2.07
CA SER A 91 -7.93 -9.23 -2.99
C SER A 91 -8.66 -10.55 -3.16
N PHE A 92 -7.94 -11.67 -2.97
CA PHE A 92 -8.51 -13.02 -3.01
C PHE A 92 -8.99 -13.49 -1.62
N ALA A 93 -9.04 -12.59 -0.63
CA ALA A 93 -9.65 -12.89 0.66
C ALA A 93 -11.12 -13.28 0.50
N TYR A 94 -11.59 -14.17 1.37
CA TYR A 94 -12.94 -14.74 1.36
C TYR A 94 -13.32 -15.29 -0.03
N ASP A 95 -12.38 -15.98 -0.66
CA ASP A 95 -12.49 -16.51 -2.03
C ASP A 95 -12.76 -15.42 -3.09
N GLY A 96 -12.38 -14.17 -2.83
CA GLY A 96 -12.59 -13.05 -3.76
C GLY A 96 -13.90 -12.30 -3.56
N GLU A 97 -14.57 -12.45 -2.42
CA GLU A 97 -15.84 -11.76 -2.16
C GLU A 97 -15.73 -10.24 -2.22
N PHE A 98 -14.59 -9.67 -1.84
CA PHE A 98 -14.37 -8.24 -2.01
C PHE A 98 -14.36 -7.83 -3.49
N MET A 99 -13.83 -8.64 -4.40
CA MET A 99 -13.88 -8.34 -5.83
C MET A 99 -15.34 -8.29 -6.32
N ASN A 100 -16.20 -9.21 -5.86
CA ASN A 100 -17.63 -9.22 -6.21
C ASN A 100 -18.35 -7.95 -5.76
N LEU A 101 -17.98 -7.42 -4.59
CA LEU A 101 -18.67 -6.27 -3.98
C LEU A 101 -18.20 -4.93 -4.54
N TYR A 102 -16.91 -4.80 -4.88
CA TYR A 102 -16.32 -3.53 -5.29
C TYR A 102 -16.08 -3.42 -6.80
N GLY A 103 -16.13 -4.53 -7.54
CA GLY A 103 -15.78 -4.55 -8.95
C GLY A 103 -14.32 -4.10 -9.18
N PRO A 104 -13.99 -3.49 -10.33
CA PRO A 104 -12.63 -3.11 -10.65
C PRO A 104 -12.17 -1.99 -9.72
N ALA A 105 -11.34 -2.35 -8.74
CA ALA A 105 -10.79 -1.42 -7.77
C ALA A 105 -9.27 -1.27 -7.93
N ASN A 106 -8.77 -0.10 -7.57
CA ASN A 106 -7.35 0.15 -7.37
C ASN A 106 -7.10 0.44 -5.89
N ASN A 107 -6.02 -0.09 -5.33
CA ASN A 107 -5.68 0.17 -3.92
C ASN A 107 -5.02 1.53 -3.69
N ARG A 108 -4.57 2.19 -4.77
CA ARG A 108 -3.93 3.50 -4.83
C ARG A 108 -3.85 3.99 -6.28
N GLU A 109 -3.32 5.19 -6.47
CA GLU A 109 -3.12 5.77 -7.79
C GLU A 109 -1.63 5.88 -8.14
N PHE A 110 -1.28 5.42 -9.35
CA PHE A 110 0.06 5.49 -9.89
C PHE A 110 0.09 6.34 -11.15
N ARG A 111 1.01 7.31 -11.16
CA ARG A 111 1.21 8.22 -12.28
C ARG A 111 2.66 8.18 -12.75
N GLN A 112 2.89 8.76 -13.92
CA GLN A 112 4.18 8.84 -14.56
C GLN A 112 4.36 10.22 -15.22
N GLU A 113 5.59 10.50 -15.64
CA GLU A 113 5.95 11.73 -16.35
C GLU A 113 5.63 13.02 -15.57
N LEU A 114 5.82 14.18 -16.20
CA LEU A 114 5.63 15.49 -15.56
C LEU A 114 4.19 15.98 -15.60
N ASP A 115 3.37 15.44 -16.49
CA ASP A 115 1.98 15.82 -16.72
C ASP A 115 0.98 14.95 -15.94
N HIS A 116 1.49 14.07 -15.07
CA HIS A 116 0.69 13.21 -14.21
C HIS A 116 -0.17 12.24 -15.02
N THR A 117 0.37 11.69 -16.11
CA THR A 117 -0.31 10.66 -16.90
C THR A 117 -0.51 9.39 -16.05
N PRO A 118 -1.71 8.79 -15.98
CA PRO A 118 -1.91 7.50 -15.32
C PRO A 118 -1.07 6.39 -15.96
N THR A 119 -0.57 5.46 -15.15
CA THR A 119 0.16 4.29 -15.66
C THR A 119 -0.80 3.24 -16.25
N ALA A 120 -0.30 2.33 -17.08
CA ALA A 120 -1.10 1.22 -17.62
C ALA A 120 -1.69 0.29 -16.54
N THR A 121 -1.12 0.27 -15.33
CA THR A 121 -1.71 -0.42 -14.17
C THR A 121 -3.10 0.11 -13.84
N MET A 122 -3.36 1.40 -14.09
CA MET A 122 -4.61 2.09 -13.73
C MET A 122 -5.74 1.87 -14.74
N GLU A 123 -5.49 1.22 -15.88
CA GLU A 123 -6.48 1.02 -16.95
C GLU A 123 -7.57 0.01 -16.59
N LYS A 124 -7.23 -0.98 -15.75
CA LYS A 124 -8.13 -2.02 -15.22
C LYS A 124 -7.97 -2.10 -13.69
N GLY A 125 -8.77 -2.90 -13.00
CA GLY A 125 -8.59 -3.12 -11.56
C GLY A 125 -7.24 -3.78 -11.23
N ASP A 126 -6.68 -3.44 -10.06
CA ASP A 126 -5.46 -4.00 -9.48
C ASP A 126 -5.76 -4.90 -8.28
N ALA A 127 -5.62 -6.20 -8.47
CA ALA A 127 -5.78 -7.21 -7.43
C ALA A 127 -4.46 -7.40 -6.69
N TRP A 128 -4.29 -6.67 -5.58
CA TRP A 128 -3.16 -6.90 -4.68
C TRP A 128 -3.32 -8.20 -3.89
N THR A 129 -2.25 -8.99 -3.81
CA THR A 129 -2.21 -10.24 -3.07
C THR A 129 -0.85 -10.52 -2.45
N SER A 130 -0.84 -11.30 -1.38
CA SER A 130 0.38 -11.93 -0.85
C SER A 130 0.94 -13.02 -1.77
N GLY A 131 0.21 -13.46 -2.79
CA GLY A 131 0.54 -14.56 -3.69
C GLY A 131 0.08 -15.93 -3.18
N ARG A 132 -0.07 -16.09 -1.86
CA ARG A 132 -0.51 -17.34 -1.23
C ARG A 132 -1.83 -17.89 -1.75
N PRO A 133 -2.91 -17.09 -1.93
CA PRO A 133 -4.18 -17.63 -2.42
C PRO A 133 -4.03 -18.31 -3.79
N LEU A 134 -3.16 -17.81 -4.65
CA LEU A 134 -2.91 -18.34 -5.99
C LEU A 134 -2.05 -19.63 -6.01
N LEU A 135 -1.57 -20.09 -4.84
CA LEU A 135 -1.00 -21.43 -4.70
C LEU A 135 -2.04 -22.51 -4.37
N ALA A 136 -3.24 -22.13 -3.95
CA ALA A 136 -4.31 -23.09 -3.65
C ALA A 136 -4.76 -23.85 -4.90
N ASP A 137 -5.48 -24.96 -4.71
CA ASP A 137 -5.96 -25.81 -5.81
C ASP A 137 -6.98 -25.09 -6.70
N ASN A 138 -7.75 -24.15 -6.13
CA ASN A 138 -8.76 -23.35 -6.84
C ASN A 138 -8.21 -22.03 -7.44
N TRP A 139 -6.89 -21.91 -7.62
CA TRP A 139 -6.28 -20.68 -8.15
C TRP A 139 -6.87 -20.22 -9.49
N ARG A 140 -7.30 -21.15 -10.37
CA ARG A 140 -7.96 -20.80 -11.64
C ARG A 140 -9.30 -20.10 -11.40
N GLU A 141 -10.12 -20.63 -10.50
CA GLU A 141 -11.41 -20.02 -10.14
C GLU A 141 -11.22 -18.62 -9.53
N LEU A 142 -10.13 -18.42 -8.77
CA LEU A 142 -9.79 -17.09 -8.24
C LEU A 142 -9.42 -16.11 -9.36
N LEU A 143 -8.64 -16.56 -10.36
CA LEU A 143 -8.31 -15.73 -11.52
C LEU A 143 -9.53 -15.47 -12.41
N ASP A 144 -10.41 -16.45 -12.61
CA ASP A 144 -11.69 -16.29 -13.31
C ASP A 144 -12.51 -15.18 -12.63
N ARG A 145 -12.65 -15.23 -11.29
CA ARG A 145 -13.34 -14.18 -10.51
C ARG A 145 -12.71 -12.80 -10.69
N ALA A 146 -11.39 -12.71 -10.74
CA ALA A 146 -10.71 -11.44 -10.97
C ALA A 146 -11.06 -10.88 -12.37
N VAL A 147 -11.04 -11.71 -13.41
CA VAL A 147 -11.45 -11.29 -14.77
C VAL A 147 -12.91 -10.86 -14.80
N GLU A 148 -13.81 -11.67 -14.23
CA GLU A 148 -15.25 -11.40 -14.18
C GLU A 148 -15.59 -10.07 -13.51
N ASN A 149 -14.79 -9.66 -12.52
CA ASN A 149 -14.93 -8.40 -11.80
C ASN A 149 -14.06 -7.25 -12.35
N GLY A 150 -13.49 -7.40 -13.54
CA GLY A 150 -12.80 -6.31 -14.25
C GLY A 150 -11.37 -6.02 -13.81
N TYR A 151 -10.74 -6.93 -13.08
CA TYR A 151 -9.32 -6.84 -12.74
C TYR A 151 -8.46 -7.29 -13.92
N GLY A 152 -7.46 -6.48 -14.27
CA GLY A 152 -6.49 -6.79 -15.33
C GLY A 152 -5.05 -6.84 -14.84
N THR A 153 -4.82 -6.49 -13.58
CA THR A 153 -3.50 -6.49 -12.96
C THR A 153 -3.53 -7.30 -11.67
N ILE A 154 -2.51 -8.14 -11.47
CA ILE A 154 -2.24 -8.82 -10.20
C ILE A 154 -0.96 -8.22 -9.61
N SER A 155 -1.04 -7.61 -8.44
CA SER A 155 0.11 -7.06 -7.72
C SER A 155 0.54 -7.96 -6.58
N ILE A 156 1.80 -8.40 -6.58
CA ILE A 156 2.34 -9.35 -5.60
C ILE A 156 3.48 -8.70 -4.80
N THR A 157 3.42 -8.78 -3.46
CA THR A 157 4.56 -8.40 -2.62
C THR A 157 5.60 -9.52 -2.59
N TYR A 158 6.82 -9.23 -3.02
CA TYR A 158 7.92 -10.18 -3.16
C TYR A 158 8.91 -10.13 -2.00
N HIS A 159 9.26 -11.32 -1.49
CA HIS A 159 10.22 -11.49 -0.39
C HIS A 159 11.26 -12.58 -0.74
N GLY A 160 12.16 -12.26 -1.65
CA GLY A 160 13.33 -13.08 -1.96
C GLY A 160 14.57 -12.20 -2.10
N VAL A 161 15.76 -12.77 -1.92
CA VAL A 161 17.03 -12.13 -2.26
C VAL A 161 17.60 -12.86 -3.47
N ILE A 162 18.15 -12.12 -4.42
CA ILE A 162 18.71 -12.68 -5.65
C ILE A 162 20.22 -12.78 -5.51
N ASP A 163 20.77 -13.97 -5.78
CA ASP A 163 22.20 -14.22 -5.76
C ASP A 163 22.90 -13.78 -7.07
N GLU A 164 24.21 -14.01 -7.16
CA GLU A 164 25.00 -13.73 -8.37
C GLU A 164 24.63 -14.57 -9.61
N ASN A 165 23.95 -15.70 -9.42
CA ASN A 165 23.51 -16.59 -10.50
C ASN A 165 22.10 -16.22 -11.00
N LEU A 166 21.51 -15.16 -10.45
CA LEU A 166 20.13 -14.75 -10.70
C LEU A 166 19.11 -15.80 -10.23
N GLU A 167 19.42 -16.47 -9.12
CA GLU A 167 18.54 -17.41 -8.45
C GLU A 167 18.07 -16.84 -7.11
N VAL A 168 16.87 -17.25 -6.69
CA VAL A 168 16.34 -16.89 -5.37
C VAL A 168 17.10 -17.67 -4.31
N THR A 169 17.72 -16.96 -3.37
CA THR A 169 18.39 -17.59 -2.22
C THR A 169 17.38 -18.37 -1.38
N ASP A 170 17.84 -19.41 -0.67
CA ASP A 170 16.97 -20.20 0.20
C ASP A 170 16.18 -19.28 1.15
N HIS A 171 14.85 -19.36 1.10
CA HIS A 171 13.92 -18.62 1.96
C HIS A 171 14.26 -18.73 3.45
N LYS A 172 14.90 -19.82 3.90
CA LYS A 172 15.36 -19.96 5.29
C LYS A 172 16.35 -18.86 5.70
N THR A 173 17.13 -18.37 4.74
CA THR A 173 18.12 -17.29 4.89
C THR A 173 17.51 -15.90 4.78
N TYR A 174 16.25 -15.77 4.32
CA TYR A 174 15.57 -14.48 4.32
C TYR A 174 15.38 -13.99 5.77
N PRO A 175 15.71 -12.72 6.07
CA PRO A 175 15.79 -12.24 7.46
C PRO A 175 14.42 -12.09 8.13
N ILE A 176 13.36 -11.91 7.35
CA ILE A 176 11.99 -11.70 7.86
C ILE A 176 11.20 -13.02 7.80
N LYS A 177 10.69 -13.48 8.94
CA LYS A 177 9.94 -14.75 9.00
C LYS A 177 8.45 -14.61 8.67
N GLY A 178 7.84 -15.72 8.24
CA GLY A 178 6.40 -15.80 7.96
C GLY A 178 5.95 -15.05 6.70
N VAL A 179 6.90 -14.65 5.84
CA VAL A 179 6.64 -14.03 4.54
C VAL A 179 6.33 -15.09 3.48
N PHE A 180 5.63 -14.67 2.42
CA PHE A 180 5.51 -15.47 1.21
C PHE A 180 6.86 -15.57 0.51
N SER A 181 7.34 -16.77 0.22
CA SER A 181 8.71 -16.97 -0.25
C SER A 181 8.90 -16.48 -1.69
N GLY A 182 10.11 -16.05 -2.03
CA GLY A 182 10.44 -15.68 -3.42
C GLY A 182 10.25 -16.83 -4.40
N ALA A 183 10.62 -18.06 -4.02
CA ALA A 183 10.44 -19.26 -4.85
C ALA A 183 8.96 -19.57 -5.12
N ASP A 184 8.10 -19.41 -4.11
CA ASP A 184 6.65 -19.55 -4.27
C ASP A 184 6.07 -18.50 -5.23
N THR A 185 6.70 -17.33 -5.32
CA THR A 185 6.29 -16.29 -6.28
C THR A 185 6.53 -16.74 -7.71
N GLU A 186 7.64 -17.42 -8.02
CA GLU A 186 7.89 -17.98 -9.36
C GLU A 186 6.77 -18.93 -9.80
N GLU A 187 6.31 -19.80 -8.89
CA GLU A 187 5.21 -20.72 -9.19
C GLU A 187 3.89 -19.99 -9.44
N VAL A 188 3.59 -18.92 -8.69
CA VAL A 188 2.41 -18.08 -8.95
C VAL A 188 2.52 -17.40 -10.32
N LEU A 189 3.68 -16.86 -10.68
CA LEU A 189 3.91 -16.26 -11.99
C LEU A 189 3.69 -17.27 -13.12
N ARG A 190 4.22 -18.49 -12.99
CA ARG A 190 4.02 -19.57 -13.95
C ARG A 190 2.54 -19.95 -14.09
N ARG A 191 1.75 -19.91 -13.01
CA ARG A 191 0.31 -20.17 -13.05
C ARG A 191 -0.44 -19.06 -13.80
N ILE A 192 -0.11 -17.80 -13.54
CA ILE A 192 -0.71 -16.65 -14.23
C ILE A 192 -0.32 -16.68 -15.73
N GLU A 193 0.93 -16.99 -16.05
CA GLU A 193 1.38 -17.18 -17.44
C GLU A 193 0.57 -18.28 -18.12
N ALA A 194 0.42 -19.45 -17.49
CA ALA A 194 -0.39 -20.55 -18.00
C ALA A 194 -1.89 -20.24 -18.10
N TYR A 195 -2.39 -19.26 -17.33
CA TYR A 195 -3.76 -18.77 -17.46
C TYR A 195 -3.90 -17.81 -18.65
N ASN A 196 -2.87 -17.01 -18.91
CA ASN A 196 -2.80 -16.08 -20.03
C ASN A 196 -2.52 -16.76 -21.38
N GLU A 197 -2.17 -18.05 -21.42
CA GLU A 197 -1.93 -18.80 -22.65
C GLU A 197 -3.14 -18.74 -23.60
N GLY A 198 -2.94 -18.13 -24.78
CA GLY A 198 -3.99 -17.99 -25.80
C GLY A 198 -4.97 -16.82 -25.56
N VAL A 199 -4.77 -16.03 -24.50
CA VAL A 199 -5.49 -14.77 -24.26
C VAL A 199 -4.82 -13.64 -25.04
N ALA A 200 -5.61 -12.72 -25.59
CA ALA A 200 -5.06 -11.55 -26.28
C ALA A 200 -4.24 -10.69 -25.30
N PRO A 201 -3.11 -10.08 -25.69
CA PRO A 201 -2.24 -9.32 -24.78
C PRO A 201 -2.96 -8.23 -23.99
N GLU A 202 -3.97 -7.58 -24.56
CA GLU A 202 -4.81 -6.55 -23.93
C GLU A 202 -5.74 -7.09 -22.83
N ASP A 203 -6.06 -8.39 -22.88
CA ASP A 203 -6.96 -9.07 -21.95
C ASP A 203 -6.22 -9.99 -20.97
N ALA A 204 -4.95 -10.27 -21.23
CA ALA A 204 -4.08 -11.02 -20.34
C ALA A 204 -3.80 -10.25 -19.04
N PHE A 205 -3.64 -10.98 -17.93
CA PHE A 205 -3.22 -10.36 -16.68
C PHE A 205 -1.82 -9.77 -16.81
N ARG A 206 -1.70 -8.51 -16.40
CA ARG A 206 -0.42 -7.87 -16.10
C ARG A 206 0.00 -8.29 -14.69
N VAL A 207 1.28 -8.56 -14.47
CA VAL A 207 1.79 -8.85 -13.12
C VAL A 207 2.73 -7.76 -12.65
N ASN A 208 2.42 -7.18 -11.50
CA ASN A 208 3.24 -6.18 -10.83
C ASN A 208 3.92 -6.82 -9.61
N ILE A 209 5.19 -6.49 -9.39
CA ILE A 209 5.96 -6.97 -8.25
C ILE A 209 6.36 -5.80 -7.35
N GLY A 210 6.01 -5.89 -6.07
CA GLY A 210 6.51 -4.98 -5.03
C GLY A 210 7.67 -5.60 -4.26
N VAL A 211 8.89 -5.11 -4.43
CA VAL A 211 10.08 -5.55 -3.69
C VAL A 211 10.31 -4.66 -2.48
N THR A 212 10.33 -5.26 -1.29
CA THR A 212 10.68 -4.53 -0.06
C THR A 212 12.20 -4.49 0.10
N VAL A 213 12.77 -3.28 0.08
CA VAL A 213 14.22 -2.99 0.16
C VAL A 213 14.60 -2.63 1.58
N GLY A 214 15.51 -3.39 2.18
CA GLY A 214 16.20 -3.05 3.43
C GLY A 214 17.69 -3.36 3.32
N ARG A 215 18.44 -3.26 4.42
CA ARG A 215 19.91 -3.46 4.39
C ARG A 215 20.35 -4.79 3.79
N HIS A 216 19.54 -5.83 3.91
CA HIS A 216 19.82 -7.17 3.39
C HIS A 216 19.77 -7.29 1.85
N ASN A 217 19.16 -6.33 1.14
CA ASN A 217 18.97 -6.42 -0.32
C ASN A 217 19.02 -5.05 -1.03
N HIS A 218 19.64 -4.05 -0.41
CA HIS A 218 19.85 -2.72 -0.99
C HIS A 218 21.13 -2.63 -1.84
N GLY A 219 21.34 -1.46 -2.44
CA GLY A 219 22.53 -1.10 -3.19
C GLY A 219 22.51 -1.56 -4.64
N ARG A 220 23.30 -0.89 -5.48
CA ARG A 220 23.33 -1.08 -6.93
C ARG A 220 23.37 -2.53 -7.39
N THR A 221 24.31 -3.33 -6.88
CA THR A 221 24.47 -4.73 -7.30
C THR A 221 23.21 -5.56 -7.04
N SER A 222 22.57 -5.37 -5.88
CA SER A 222 21.32 -6.07 -5.54
C SER A 222 20.18 -5.63 -6.45
N LEU A 223 20.03 -4.32 -6.68
CA LEU A 223 19.00 -3.76 -7.55
C LEU A 223 19.15 -4.21 -9.00
N GLU A 224 20.39 -4.28 -9.49
CA GLU A 224 20.70 -4.81 -10.82
C GLU A 224 20.33 -6.30 -10.94
N ARG A 225 20.60 -7.12 -9.91
CA ARG A 225 20.17 -8.52 -9.89
C ARG A 225 18.65 -8.66 -9.95
N TYR A 226 17.91 -7.85 -9.19
CA TYR A 226 16.44 -7.81 -9.30
C TYR A 226 15.98 -7.45 -10.72
N ALA A 227 16.62 -6.47 -11.36
CA ALA A 227 16.25 -6.08 -12.72
C ALA A 227 16.46 -7.23 -13.71
N HIS A 228 17.63 -7.87 -13.70
CA HIS A 228 17.89 -9.02 -14.58
C HIS A 228 16.95 -10.21 -14.28
N TYR A 229 16.70 -10.46 -13.00
CA TYR A 229 15.79 -11.53 -12.57
C TYR A 229 14.35 -11.29 -13.04
N PHE A 230 13.79 -10.10 -12.85
CA PHE A 230 12.41 -9.81 -13.25
C PHE A 230 12.26 -9.60 -14.76
N ASN A 231 13.32 -9.19 -15.47
CA ASN A 231 13.35 -9.24 -16.94
C ASN A 231 13.18 -10.67 -17.46
N LYS A 232 13.84 -11.65 -16.82
CA LYS A 232 13.71 -13.07 -17.19
C LYS A 232 12.29 -13.59 -16.94
N LEU A 233 11.63 -13.11 -15.88
CA LEU A 233 10.29 -13.56 -15.49
C LEU A 233 9.14 -12.86 -16.24
N GLY A 234 9.40 -11.80 -17.00
CA GLY A 234 8.39 -11.15 -17.85
C GLY A 234 7.27 -10.45 -17.08
N VAL A 235 7.60 -9.74 -15.99
CA VAL A 235 6.62 -8.94 -15.23
C VAL A 235 6.38 -7.57 -15.87
N ALA A 236 5.24 -6.94 -15.58
CA ALA A 236 4.87 -5.65 -16.16
C ALA A 236 5.49 -4.46 -15.42
N THR A 237 5.54 -4.52 -14.09
CA THR A 237 6.08 -3.46 -13.22
C THR A 237 6.88 -4.05 -12.08
N VAL A 238 8.00 -3.42 -11.73
CA VAL A 238 8.72 -3.69 -10.48
C VAL A 238 8.78 -2.41 -9.66
N ARG A 239 8.07 -2.39 -8.53
CA ARG A 239 8.05 -1.28 -7.57
C ARG A 239 8.97 -1.59 -6.41
N PHE A 240 9.88 -0.68 -6.08
CA PHE A 240 10.69 -0.77 -4.87
C PHE A 240 10.05 -0.01 -3.73
N ASN A 241 9.92 -0.67 -2.58
CA ASN A 241 9.34 -0.15 -1.35
C ASN A 241 10.41 -0.10 -0.28
N ASN A 242 10.46 0.94 0.54
CA ASN A 242 11.41 0.98 1.64
C ASN A 242 10.91 0.10 2.80
N PHE A 243 11.81 -0.70 3.38
CA PHE A 243 11.48 -1.51 4.54
C PHE A 243 11.20 -0.61 5.75
N THR A 244 10.00 -0.74 6.32
CA THR A 244 9.63 -0.10 7.59
C THR A 244 9.36 -1.18 8.63
N ASP A 245 10.03 -1.06 9.77
CA ASP A 245 9.85 -2.00 10.89
C ASP A 245 8.83 -1.47 11.89
N HIS A 246 7.55 -1.68 11.58
CA HIS A 246 6.42 -1.26 12.43
C HIS A 246 6.37 -1.95 13.79
N GLY A 247 7.11 -3.06 13.98
CA GLY A 247 7.13 -3.83 15.22
C GLY A 247 8.37 -3.62 16.08
N ASN A 248 9.34 -2.83 15.61
CA ASN A 248 10.71 -2.79 16.14
C ASN A 248 11.32 -4.21 16.30
N ARG A 249 11.03 -5.10 15.35
CA ARG A 249 11.48 -6.51 15.35
C ARG A 249 12.72 -6.76 14.50
N HIS A 250 12.96 -5.88 13.54
CA HIS A 250 14.06 -5.94 12.58
C HIS A 250 14.71 -4.56 12.38
N PRO A 251 15.12 -3.85 13.46
CA PRO A 251 15.71 -2.52 13.34
C PRO A 251 17.00 -2.52 12.52
N GLU A 252 17.71 -3.66 12.47
CA GLU A 252 18.91 -3.86 11.66
C GLU A 252 18.68 -3.73 10.16
N LEU A 253 17.45 -4.01 9.68
CA LEU A 253 17.12 -3.96 8.26
C LEU A 253 16.76 -2.56 7.76
N ARG A 254 16.50 -1.59 8.65
CA ARG A 254 16.15 -0.21 8.28
C ARG A 254 17.33 0.46 7.58
N LEU A 255 17.09 1.14 6.47
CA LEU A 255 18.11 1.94 5.81
C LEU A 255 18.40 3.23 6.60
N SER A 256 19.65 3.66 6.61
CA SER A 256 20.04 5.01 7.04
C SER A 256 19.61 6.03 5.98
N ARG A 257 19.65 7.31 6.36
CA ARG A 257 19.38 8.40 5.43
C ARG A 257 20.34 8.37 4.23
N GLU A 258 21.62 8.15 4.45
CA GLU A 258 22.64 8.07 3.40
C GLU A 258 22.37 6.88 2.47
N GLU A 259 21.94 5.74 3.02
CA GLU A 259 21.55 4.56 2.25
C GLU A 259 20.29 4.84 1.39
N VAL A 260 19.31 5.59 1.90
CA VAL A 260 18.13 6.06 1.15
C VAL A 260 18.52 7.03 0.03
N GLU A 261 19.36 8.03 0.32
CA GLU A 261 19.84 8.98 -0.70
C GLU A 261 20.62 8.28 -1.81
N GLN A 262 21.40 7.24 -1.46
CA GLN A 262 22.10 6.41 -2.43
C GLN A 262 21.15 5.51 -3.23
N ALA A 263 20.10 4.96 -2.60
CA ALA A 263 19.09 4.15 -3.29
C ALA A 263 18.40 4.92 -4.41
N TYR A 264 18.01 6.19 -4.19
CA TYR A 264 17.44 7.03 -5.26
C TYR A 264 18.40 7.21 -6.45
N ARG A 265 19.69 7.42 -6.19
CA ARG A 265 20.70 7.52 -7.25
C ARG A 265 20.87 6.19 -7.99
N ASP A 266 20.80 5.07 -7.27
CA ASP A 266 20.92 3.75 -7.85
C ASP A 266 19.67 3.37 -8.65
N PHE A 267 18.45 3.75 -8.24
CA PHE A 267 17.23 3.59 -9.05
C PHE A 267 17.30 4.40 -10.33
N LYS A 268 17.75 5.66 -10.25
CA LYS A 268 17.95 6.50 -11.42
C LYS A 268 19.00 5.91 -12.36
N TRP A 269 20.13 5.47 -11.83
CA TRP A 269 21.16 4.80 -12.59
C TRP A 269 20.65 3.52 -13.25
N LEU A 270 19.91 2.69 -12.51
CA LEU A 270 19.32 1.45 -13.03
C LEU A 270 18.42 1.75 -14.23
N HIS A 271 17.53 2.73 -14.09
CA HIS A 271 16.63 3.18 -15.17
C HIS A 271 17.36 3.75 -16.39
N GLU A 272 18.50 4.41 -16.20
CA GLU A 272 19.21 5.04 -17.33
C GLU A 272 20.20 4.10 -18.02
N THR A 273 20.61 3.01 -17.36
CA THR A 273 21.75 2.19 -17.81
C THR A 273 21.42 0.72 -18.05
N VAL A 274 20.41 0.17 -17.38
CA VAL A 274 20.01 -1.24 -17.51
C VAL A 274 18.72 -1.32 -18.33
N PRO A 275 18.66 -2.12 -19.42
CA PRO A 275 17.40 -2.39 -20.12
C PRO A 275 16.38 -3.05 -19.19
N LEU A 276 15.20 -2.44 -19.07
CA LEU A 276 14.11 -2.95 -18.25
C LEU A 276 12.97 -3.39 -19.17
N GLY A 277 12.61 -4.67 -19.11
CA GLY A 277 11.42 -5.24 -19.74
C GLY A 277 10.13 -4.93 -18.99
N PHE A 278 10.21 -4.12 -17.93
CA PHE A 278 9.12 -3.73 -17.05
C PHE A 278 9.19 -2.22 -16.76
N GLN A 279 8.10 -1.64 -16.29
CA GLN A 279 8.09 -0.29 -15.73
C GLN A 279 8.70 -0.28 -14.33
N LEU A 280 9.67 0.60 -14.09
CA LEU A 280 10.21 0.83 -12.74
C LEU A 280 9.23 1.69 -11.94
N GLY A 281 8.93 1.31 -10.71
CA GLY A 281 8.19 2.13 -9.74
C GLY A 281 9.02 2.40 -8.50
N VAL A 282 8.90 3.61 -7.95
CA VAL A 282 9.56 3.98 -6.68
C VAL A 282 8.50 4.47 -5.71
N SER A 283 8.43 3.81 -4.55
CA SER A 283 7.49 4.14 -3.49
C SER A 283 7.84 5.45 -2.78
N GLU A 284 6.84 6.23 -2.37
CA GLU A 284 7.01 7.33 -1.41
C GLU A 284 7.51 6.87 -0.02
N ASP A 285 7.51 5.55 0.28
CA ASP A 285 8.06 5.00 1.52
C ASP A 285 9.56 5.30 1.72
N PHE A 286 10.29 5.64 0.65
CA PHE A 286 11.69 6.09 0.73
C PHE A 286 11.81 7.54 1.26
N GLY A 287 10.71 8.29 1.38
CA GLY A 287 10.70 9.66 1.87
C GLY A 287 11.34 10.67 0.91
N THR A 288 11.57 11.90 1.39
CA THR A 288 12.05 13.02 0.54
C THR A 288 13.57 13.03 0.34
N PHE A 289 14.33 12.33 1.19
CA PHE A 289 15.79 12.47 1.22
C PHE A 289 16.43 11.90 -0.04
N GLY A 290 16.96 12.79 -0.90
CA GLY A 290 17.63 12.40 -2.13
C GLY A 290 16.69 12.21 -3.34
N ILE A 291 15.38 12.36 -3.16
CA ILE A 291 14.37 12.16 -4.22
C ILE A 291 14.61 13.03 -5.46
N LYS A 292 15.25 14.19 -5.29
CA LYS A 292 15.68 15.08 -6.38
C LYS A 292 16.51 14.38 -7.47
N ALA A 293 17.18 13.27 -7.16
CA ALA A 293 17.92 12.48 -8.14
C ALA A 293 16.99 11.85 -9.20
N MET A 294 15.72 11.63 -8.87
CA MET A 294 14.74 11.02 -9.77
C MET A 294 14.23 11.98 -10.84
N GLY A 295 14.22 13.28 -10.56
CA GLY A 295 13.63 14.29 -11.46
C GLY A 295 12.10 14.21 -11.58
N PHE A 296 11.43 13.70 -10.55
CA PHE A 296 9.97 13.69 -10.47
C PHE A 296 9.37 15.11 -10.38
N PRO A 297 8.06 15.28 -10.64
CA PRO A 297 7.36 16.53 -10.34
C PRO A 297 7.58 17.01 -8.91
N GLY A 298 7.52 18.32 -8.69
CA GLY A 298 7.80 18.93 -7.39
C GLY A 298 6.86 18.52 -6.25
N HIS A 299 5.69 17.96 -6.57
CA HIS A 299 4.74 17.45 -5.58
C HIS A 299 5.14 16.07 -5.04
N VAL A 300 5.93 15.29 -5.79
CA VAL A 300 6.34 13.92 -5.44
C VAL A 300 7.38 13.93 -4.33
N GLY A 301 7.24 13.01 -3.37
CA GLY A 301 8.06 12.92 -2.17
C GLY A 301 7.49 13.71 -0.99
N TRP A 302 6.55 14.62 -1.23
CA TRP A 302 5.83 15.28 -0.14
C TRP A 302 4.63 14.44 0.28
N CYS A 303 4.76 13.75 1.42
CA CYS A 303 3.70 12.91 1.96
C CYS A 303 2.37 13.68 2.08
N ARG A 304 1.33 13.19 1.38
CA ARG A 304 -0.01 13.82 1.34
C ARG A 304 -0.96 13.37 2.44
N ALA A 305 -0.54 12.37 3.22
CA ALA A 305 -1.24 11.81 4.37
C ALA A 305 -1.67 12.91 5.37
N GLY A 306 -2.93 12.96 5.75
CA GLY A 306 -3.50 13.99 6.64
C GLY A 306 -3.67 15.37 6.02
N ARG A 307 -3.63 15.47 4.68
CA ARG A 307 -3.83 16.74 3.95
C ARG A 307 -4.68 16.59 2.70
N GLN A 308 -4.29 15.68 1.82
CA GLN A 308 -5.04 15.28 0.61
C GLN A 308 -5.23 13.77 0.53
N LEU A 309 -4.47 12.99 1.32
CA LEU A 309 -4.69 11.57 1.51
C LEU A 309 -5.13 11.32 2.94
N PHE A 310 -6.22 10.58 3.12
CA PHE A 310 -6.71 10.13 4.42
C PHE A 310 -7.00 8.63 4.38
N ALA A 311 -7.16 8.03 5.54
CA ALA A 311 -7.76 6.71 5.64
C ALA A 311 -9.05 6.79 6.48
N ALA A 312 -10.11 6.13 5.99
CA ALA A 312 -11.33 5.86 6.73
C ALA A 312 -11.23 4.46 7.33
N ILE A 313 -11.20 4.37 8.65
CA ILE A 313 -10.95 3.13 9.38
C ILE A 313 -12.14 2.77 10.29
N PRO A 314 -12.39 1.48 10.54
CA PRO A 314 -13.46 1.06 11.45
C PRO A 314 -13.17 1.53 12.89
N ALA A 315 -14.18 2.11 13.53
CA ALA A 315 -14.12 2.58 14.91
C ALA A 315 -15.27 1.99 15.74
N GLN A 316 -15.25 2.21 17.04
CA GLN A 316 -16.39 1.87 17.88
C GLN A 316 -17.57 2.76 17.49
N GLU A 317 -18.74 2.15 17.27
CA GLU A 317 -19.95 2.91 16.96
C GLU A 317 -20.37 3.79 18.14
N GLU A 318 -20.67 5.05 17.87
CA GLU A 318 -21.12 6.04 18.85
C GLU A 318 -22.30 6.82 18.30
N VAL A 319 -23.40 6.91 19.07
CA VAL A 319 -24.55 7.73 18.68
C VAL A 319 -24.22 9.20 18.94
N LEU A 320 -24.13 9.97 17.88
CA LEU A 320 -23.84 11.41 17.94
C LEU A 320 -25.13 12.20 18.18
N SER A 321 -26.23 11.78 17.55
CA SER A 321 -27.56 12.36 17.79
C SER A 321 -28.68 11.40 17.38
N GLU A 322 -29.84 11.51 18.02
CA GLU A 322 -31.03 10.70 17.73
C GLU A 322 -32.28 11.56 17.89
N SER A 323 -33.17 11.51 16.91
CA SER A 323 -34.43 12.25 16.88
C SER A 323 -35.52 11.46 16.16
N SER A 324 -36.74 12.00 16.10
CA SER A 324 -37.82 11.42 15.30
C SER A 324 -37.53 11.41 13.79
N GLU A 325 -36.59 12.22 13.32
CA GLU A 325 -36.27 12.36 11.90
C GLU A 325 -35.15 11.40 11.45
N GLY A 326 -34.36 10.88 12.39
CA GLY A 326 -33.28 9.94 12.12
C GLY A 326 -32.26 9.84 13.26
N ARG A 327 -31.30 8.96 13.05
CA ARG A 327 -30.19 8.67 13.96
C ARG A 327 -28.86 8.86 13.24
N ARG A 328 -27.95 9.60 13.87
CA ARG A 328 -26.61 9.87 13.35
C ARG A 328 -25.57 9.23 14.24
N GLU A 329 -24.69 8.46 13.64
CA GLU A 329 -23.70 7.64 14.34
C GLU A 329 -22.31 7.86 13.75
N LYS A 330 -21.30 7.92 14.61
CA LYS A 330 -19.92 7.67 14.22
C LYS A 330 -19.75 6.18 14.00
N ILE A 331 -19.21 5.78 12.85
CA ILE A 331 -18.92 4.38 12.51
C ILE A 331 -17.45 4.14 12.20
N GLY A 332 -16.68 5.20 11.97
CA GLY A 332 -15.27 5.14 11.67
C GLY A 332 -14.52 6.40 12.07
N ASP A 333 -13.19 6.30 12.06
CA ASP A 333 -12.28 7.43 12.23
C ASP A 333 -11.71 7.81 10.86
N ILE A 334 -11.45 9.10 10.66
CA ILE A 334 -10.65 9.61 9.56
C ILE A 334 -9.28 9.93 10.11
N VAL A 335 -8.26 9.30 9.53
CA VAL A 335 -6.90 9.37 10.06
C VAL A 335 -5.91 9.83 8.99
N GLY A 336 -4.84 10.47 9.43
CA GLY A 336 -3.83 11.01 8.53
C GLY A 336 -3.07 9.94 7.78
N CYS A 337 -2.67 8.85 8.46
CA CYS A 337 -1.89 7.78 7.87
C CYS A 337 -2.58 6.44 7.97
N VAL A 338 -2.71 5.78 6.83
CA VAL A 338 -3.15 4.40 6.75
C VAL A 338 -2.21 3.44 7.48
N ASN A 339 -0.91 3.77 7.60
CA ASN A 339 0.07 2.87 8.21
C ASN A 339 0.11 2.87 9.73
N THR A 340 -0.39 3.92 10.34
CA THR A 340 -0.40 4.06 11.80
C THR A 340 -1.82 4.21 12.35
N PHE A 341 -2.82 4.32 11.49
CA PHE A 341 -4.20 4.68 11.85
C PHE A 341 -4.26 5.96 12.70
N GLU A 342 -3.37 6.90 12.38
CA GLU A 342 -3.09 8.10 13.17
C GLU A 342 -2.42 9.19 12.29
N PRO A 343 -2.45 10.47 12.69
CA PRO A 343 -3.30 11.02 13.76
C PRO A 343 -4.79 10.95 13.39
N HIS A 344 -5.68 11.00 14.37
CA HIS A 344 -7.11 11.22 14.13
C HIS A 344 -7.35 12.64 13.63
N LEU A 345 -8.05 12.79 12.50
CA LEU A 345 -8.26 14.04 11.76
C LEU A 345 -9.74 14.23 11.34
N GLY A 346 -10.65 13.46 11.92
CA GLY A 346 -12.08 13.53 11.62
C GLY A 346 -12.79 12.22 11.88
N ILE A 347 -14.06 12.15 11.50
CA ILE A 347 -14.89 10.96 11.70
C ILE A 347 -15.67 10.59 10.43
N LEU A 348 -15.89 9.30 10.25
CA LEU A 348 -16.83 8.75 9.28
C LEU A 348 -18.16 8.51 9.97
N THR A 349 -19.23 9.05 9.41
CA THR A 349 -20.56 9.00 10.02
C THR A 349 -21.59 8.36 9.12
N ARG A 350 -22.57 7.72 9.75
CA ARG A 350 -23.75 7.12 9.15
C ARG A 350 -24.98 7.83 9.67
N THR A 351 -25.81 8.34 8.78
CA THR A 351 -27.13 8.90 9.14
C THR A 351 -28.21 7.98 8.62
N VAL A 352 -29.01 7.40 9.53
CA VAL A 352 -30.15 6.54 9.22
C VAL A 352 -31.42 7.35 9.41
N ALA A 353 -32.13 7.64 8.31
CA ALA A 353 -33.39 8.37 8.31
C ALA A 353 -34.47 7.60 7.54
N THR A 354 -35.72 8.05 7.63
CA THR A 354 -36.86 7.40 6.93
C THR A 354 -36.66 7.34 5.41
N GLY A 355 -35.85 8.25 4.84
CA GLY A 355 -35.54 8.31 3.41
C GLY A 355 -34.34 7.47 2.96
N GLY A 356 -33.62 6.81 3.87
CA GLY A 356 -32.45 6.00 3.56
C GLY A 356 -31.28 6.21 4.52
N THR A 357 -30.13 5.64 4.14
CA THR A 357 -28.86 5.77 4.87
C THR A 357 -27.88 6.61 4.05
N THR A 358 -27.28 7.63 4.66
CA THR A 358 -26.18 8.40 4.05
C THR A 358 -24.89 8.21 4.84
N TYR A 359 -23.76 8.44 4.17
CA TYR A 359 -22.42 8.31 4.72
C TYR A 359 -21.63 9.57 4.42
N ASP A 360 -21.09 10.19 5.46
CA ASP A 360 -20.46 11.51 5.40
C ASP A 360 -19.14 11.51 6.19
N VAL A 361 -18.18 12.31 5.73
CA VAL A 361 -16.94 12.61 6.46
C VAL A 361 -17.04 13.98 7.11
N GLU A 362 -16.74 14.05 8.40
CA GLU A 362 -16.52 15.31 9.12
C GLU A 362 -15.05 15.43 9.45
N PHE A 363 -14.34 16.31 8.73
CA PHE A 363 -12.95 16.62 8.99
C PHE A 363 -12.79 17.52 10.21
N ASP A 364 -11.74 17.28 10.99
CA ASP A 364 -11.27 18.21 12.01
C ASP A 364 -10.28 19.19 11.36
N HIS A 365 -10.80 20.32 10.89
CA HIS A 365 -10.01 21.31 10.15
C HIS A 365 -8.87 21.88 11.00
N ASP A 366 -9.07 22.09 12.30
CA ASP A 366 -8.06 22.67 13.17
C ASP A 366 -6.90 21.70 13.40
N GLU A 367 -7.18 20.42 13.62
CA GLU A 367 -6.16 19.38 13.76
C GLU A 367 -5.40 19.15 12.43
N ILE A 368 -6.08 19.20 11.29
CA ILE A 368 -5.44 19.09 9.97
C ILE A 368 -4.47 20.25 9.72
N GLU A 369 -4.89 21.49 10.02
CA GLU A 369 -4.04 22.67 9.87
C GLU A 369 -2.85 22.63 10.84
N ALA A 370 -3.06 22.23 12.09
CA ALA A 370 -2.00 22.06 13.06
C ALA A 370 -0.98 21.00 12.62
N PHE A 371 -1.46 19.87 12.11
CA PHE A 371 -0.62 18.79 11.58
C PHE A 371 0.19 19.24 10.36
N THR A 372 -0.46 19.98 9.45
CA THR A 372 0.16 20.56 8.25
C THR A 372 1.25 21.55 8.62
N ALA A 373 0.99 22.45 9.57
CA ALA A 373 1.95 23.43 10.04
C ALA A 373 3.21 22.78 10.64
N LYS A 374 3.07 21.71 11.44
CA LYS A 374 4.19 20.95 12.01
C LYS A 374 5.05 20.26 10.93
N ARG A 375 4.46 19.84 9.80
CA ARG A 375 5.24 19.34 8.67
C ARG A 375 6.01 20.44 7.96
N MET A 376 5.33 21.56 7.68
CA MET A 376 5.94 22.69 6.97
C MET A 376 7.04 23.38 7.79
N SER A 377 6.97 23.36 9.11
CA SER A 377 8.05 23.83 10.00
C SER A 377 9.25 22.88 10.06
N GLY A 378 9.15 21.66 9.52
CA GLY A 378 10.15 20.62 9.64
C GLY A 378 10.17 19.92 11.02
N THR A 379 9.11 20.09 11.82
CA THR A 379 8.95 19.34 13.08
C THR A 379 8.71 17.85 12.79
N TYR A 380 7.94 17.53 11.75
CA TYR A 380 7.73 16.16 11.27
C TYR A 380 8.47 15.93 9.95
N LYS A 381 9.73 15.51 10.04
CA LYS A 381 10.64 15.42 8.88
C LYS A 381 10.26 14.34 7.87
N ASP A 382 9.70 13.23 8.35
CA ASP A 382 9.30 12.06 7.53
C ASP A 382 7.78 11.87 7.50
N GLY A 383 7.03 12.98 7.57
CA GLY A 383 5.58 12.96 7.57
C GLY A 383 5.01 12.08 8.69
N CYS A 384 4.14 11.13 8.34
CA CYS A 384 3.53 10.22 9.32
C CYS A 384 4.48 9.17 9.92
N PHE A 385 5.69 9.03 9.39
CA PHE A 385 6.74 8.17 9.94
C PHE A 385 7.79 8.95 10.73
N ALA A 386 7.59 10.25 10.93
CA ALA A 386 8.47 11.04 11.78
C ALA A 386 8.59 10.41 13.18
N THR A 387 9.81 10.29 13.67
CA THR A 387 10.06 9.74 15.03
C THR A 387 9.41 10.63 16.07
N GLU A 388 9.45 11.95 15.86
CA GLU A 388 8.84 12.96 16.70
C GLU A 388 7.32 12.77 16.83
N LEU A 389 6.63 12.48 15.71
CA LEU A 389 5.20 12.16 15.71
C LEU A 389 4.93 10.84 16.43
N SER A 390 5.79 9.85 16.21
CA SER A 390 5.66 8.53 16.84
C SER A 390 5.82 8.61 18.35
N GLU A 391 6.71 9.45 18.85
CA GLU A 391 6.89 9.72 20.28
C GLU A 391 5.70 10.49 20.85
N GLU A 392 5.24 11.55 20.18
CA GLU A 392 4.11 12.38 20.59
C GLU A 392 2.82 11.56 20.73
N LEU A 393 2.54 10.71 19.76
CA LEU A 393 1.34 9.86 19.73
C LEU A 393 1.53 8.53 20.50
N GLY A 394 2.70 8.29 21.07
CA GLY A 394 3.01 7.04 21.77
C GLY A 394 2.91 5.80 20.89
N LEU A 395 3.22 5.89 19.59
CA LEU A 395 3.12 4.81 18.60
C LEU A 395 4.14 3.67 18.80
N ILE A 396 4.89 3.66 19.92
CA ILE A 396 5.85 2.60 20.22
C ILE A 396 5.11 1.26 20.31
N SER A 397 5.35 0.39 19.33
CA SER A 397 4.75 -0.94 19.19
C SER A 397 4.80 -1.71 20.51
N ARG A 398 3.62 -1.97 21.09
CA ARG A 398 3.45 -2.92 22.18
C ARG A 398 2.68 -4.11 21.63
N VAL A 399 3.35 -4.97 20.85
CA VAL A 399 2.76 -6.29 20.56
C VAL A 399 2.46 -6.97 21.91
N PRO A 400 1.20 -7.35 22.19
CA PRO A 400 0.85 -8.07 23.40
C PRO A 400 1.77 -9.28 23.55
N GLU A 401 2.34 -9.48 24.74
CA GLU A 401 3.40 -10.46 24.99
C GLU A 401 3.04 -11.87 24.47
N ARG A 402 1.77 -12.26 24.62
CA ARG A 402 1.18 -13.51 24.13
C ARG A 402 1.18 -13.73 22.60
N ARG A 403 1.44 -12.69 21.80
CA ARG A 403 1.45 -12.74 20.33
C ARG A 403 2.79 -12.33 19.72
N ARG A 404 3.81 -12.12 20.56
CA ARG A 404 5.19 -11.96 20.07
C ARG A 404 5.59 -13.29 19.43
N LEU A 405 5.89 -13.27 18.13
CA LEU A 405 6.67 -14.37 17.55
C LEU A 405 7.99 -14.41 18.31
N PRO A 406 8.52 -15.59 18.66
CA PRO A 406 9.82 -15.66 19.33
C PRO A 406 10.84 -14.89 18.48
N LEU A 407 11.45 -13.87 19.09
CA LEU A 407 12.63 -13.22 18.51
C LEU A 407 13.71 -14.29 18.38
N LEU A 408 14.60 -14.13 17.40
CA LEU A 408 15.83 -14.91 17.34
C LEU A 408 16.61 -14.61 18.63
N THR A 409 16.43 -15.44 19.65
CA THR A 409 17.55 -15.73 20.55
C THR A 409 18.49 -16.57 19.71
N ASP A 410 19.72 -16.10 19.52
CA ASP A 410 20.80 -16.86 18.90
C ASP A 410 20.79 -18.28 19.45
N SER A 411 20.23 -19.21 18.69
CA SER A 411 20.21 -20.61 19.06
C SER A 411 21.59 -21.17 18.70
N ALA A 412 22.43 -21.20 19.73
CA ALA A 412 23.58 -22.08 19.93
C ALA A 412 24.82 -21.86 19.05
N SER A 413 25.84 -21.27 19.68
CA SER A 413 27.21 -21.82 19.63
C SER A 413 27.26 -23.24 20.17
#